data_AF-A0A7K0S0K9-F1
#
_entry.id   AF-A0A7K0S0K9-F1
#
_cell.length_a   1.000
_cell.length_b   1.000
_cell.length_c   1.000
_cell.angle_alpha   90.00
_cell.angle_beta   90.00
_cell.angle_gamma   90.00
#
_symmetry.space_group_name_H-M   'P 1'
#
loop_
_entity.id
_entity.type
_entity.pdbx_description
1 polymer ?
#
loop_
_entity_poly.entity_id
_entity_poly.type
_entity_poly.pdbx_seq_one_letter_code
_entity_poly.pdbx_strand_id
1 'polypeptide(L)'
;MELDGWNVVLWLHLLAMAFFIGGQLFLGIAVVPVFRSQGGSEGPAHDWMVPIARRFGWASLIALGLALVTGAAMASHQDLWQETAMNIKLGLVVVAIVLVCLHIFVTKGTNRLLQTLILLDSLAIVLVATAL
;
A
#
# COMPACT_ATOMS: atom_id res chain seq x y z
N MET A 1 29.66 2.17 -8.55
CA MET A 1 28.28 2.48 -8.99
C MET A 1 28.03 3.91 -8.63
N GLU A 2 27.96 4.81 -9.61
CA GLU A 2 27.51 6.18 -9.35
C GLU A 2 25.99 6.15 -9.22
N LEU A 3 25.48 6.55 -8.06
CA LEU A 3 24.05 6.68 -7.83
C LEU A 3 23.58 7.99 -8.47
N ASP A 4 23.07 7.91 -9.69
CA ASP A 4 22.30 9.00 -10.28
C ASP A 4 21.03 9.29 -9.45
N GLY A 5 20.55 10.54 -9.47
CA GLY A 5 19.38 10.99 -8.72
C GLY A 5 18.13 10.17 -9.05
N TRP A 6 17.97 9.73 -10.30
CA TRP A 6 16.85 8.89 -10.72
C TRP A 6 16.91 7.47 -10.16
N ASN A 7 18.10 6.92 -9.92
CA ASN A 7 18.24 5.64 -9.25
C ASN A 7 17.75 5.72 -7.80
N VAL A 8 17.96 6.84 -7.13
CA VAL A 8 17.44 7.08 -5.77
C VAL A 8 15.91 7.18 -5.77
N VAL A 9 15.33 7.87 -6.76
CA VAL A 9 13.87 7.97 -6.92
C VAL A 9 13.25 6.59 -7.16
N LEU A 10 13.83 5.80 -8.08
CA LEU A 10 13.38 4.44 -8.34
C LEU A 10 13.51 3.56 -7.09
N TRP A 11 14.64 3.63 -6.39
CA TRP A 11 14.85 2.89 -5.16
C TRP A 11 13.81 3.23 -4.08
N LEU A 12 13.50 4.52 -3.88
CA LEU A 12 12.45 4.97 -2.97
C LEU A 12 11.06 4.47 -3.39
N HIS A 13 10.76 4.49 -4.69
CA HIS A 13 9.51 3.97 -5.23
C HIS A 13 9.35 2.48 -4.93
N LEU A 14 10.39 1.69 -5.20
CA LEU A 14 10.39 0.25 -4.95
C LEU A 14 10.30 -0.08 -3.46
N LEU A 15 10.99 0.69 -2.61
CA LEU A 15 10.90 0.55 -1.15
C LEU A 15 9.48 0.83 -0.66
N ALA A 16 8.84 1.89 -1.16
CA ALA A 16 7.45 2.23 -0.84
C ALA A 16 6.48 1.12 -1.28
N MET A 17 6.63 0.61 -2.50
CA MET A 17 5.83 -0.51 -3.00
C MET A 17 6.03 -1.78 -2.18
N ALA A 18 7.28 -2.15 -1.88
CA ALA A 18 7.60 -3.32 -1.08
C ALA A 18 7.01 -3.23 0.34
N PHE A 19 7.10 -2.05 0.96
CA PHE A 19 6.51 -1.83 2.27
C PHE A 19 4.98 -1.97 2.25
N PHE A 20 4.31 -1.31 1.31
CA PHE A 20 2.86 -1.30 1.24
C PHE A 20 2.31 -2.70 0.91
N ILE A 21 2.71 -3.26 -0.23
CA ILE A 21 2.20 -4.55 -0.72
C ILE A 21 2.69 -5.69 0.16
N GLY A 22 3.98 -5.70 0.50
CA GLY A 22 4.57 -6.73 1.36
C GLY A 22 3.96 -6.70 2.76
N GLY A 23 3.73 -5.52 3.32
CA GLY A 23 3.10 -5.37 4.62
C GLY A 23 1.63 -5.81 4.63
N GLN A 24 0.85 -5.52 3.58
CA GLN A 24 -0.51 -6.05 3.44
C GLN A 24 -0.56 -7.57 3.37
N LEU A 25 0.34 -8.18 2.58
CA LEU A 25 0.44 -9.63 2.47
C LEU A 25 0.84 -10.26 3.82
N PHE A 26 1.85 -9.70 4.48
CA PHE A 26 2.28 -10.14 5.80
C PHE A 26 1.15 -10.06 6.83
N LEU A 27 0.44 -8.93 6.89
CA LEU A 27 -0.67 -8.78 7.81
C LEU A 27 -1.83 -9.71 7.48
N GLY A 28 -2.25 -9.77 6.22
CA GLY A 28 -3.40 -10.56 5.78
C GLY A 28 -3.20 -12.07 5.91
N ILE A 29 -1.98 -12.56 5.62
CA ILE A 29 -1.68 -13.99 5.56
C ILE A 29 -1.13 -14.51 6.90
N ALA A 30 -0.26 -13.76 7.58
CA ALA A 30 0.40 -14.24 8.78
C ALA A 30 -0.22 -13.67 10.06
N VAL A 31 -0.34 -12.34 10.16
CA VAL A 31 -0.69 -11.68 11.44
C VAL A 31 -2.17 -11.82 11.79
N VAL A 32 -3.06 -11.51 10.85
CA VAL A 32 -4.51 -11.51 11.09
C VAL A 32 -5.02 -12.91 11.48
N PRO A 33 -4.63 -14.02 10.83
CA PRO A 33 -5.06 -15.35 11.24
C PRO A 33 -4.62 -15.72 12.66
N VAL A 34 -3.38 -15.39 13.04
CA VAL A 34 -2.85 -15.63 14.39
C VAL A 34 -3.55 -14.76 15.43
N PHE A 35 -3.77 -13.48 15.12
CA PHE A 35 -4.52 -12.58 16.00
C PHE A 35 -5.93 -13.11 16.26
N ARG A 36 -6.59 -13.65 15.23
CA ARG A 36 -7.93 -14.23 15.33
C ARG A 36 -7.94 -15.54 16.12
N SER A 37 -6.93 -16.39 15.98
CA SER A 37 -6.84 -17.65 16.75
C SER A 37 -6.64 -17.41 18.24
N GLN A 38 -6.13 -16.24 18.62
CA GLN A 38 -5.96 -15.81 20.01
C GLN A 38 -7.17 -15.05 20.60
N GLY A 39 -8.34 -15.09 19.95
CA GLY A 39 -9.55 -14.42 20.45
C GLY A 39 -9.79 -13.01 19.87
N GLY A 40 -8.92 -12.53 18.97
CA GLY A 40 -9.11 -11.26 18.27
C GLY A 40 -9.27 -10.07 19.23
N SER A 41 -10.36 -9.33 19.09
CA SER A 41 -10.62 -8.13 19.89
C SER A 41 -10.86 -8.40 21.38
N GLU A 42 -11.26 -9.62 21.73
CA GLU A 42 -11.49 -10.04 23.13
C GLU A 42 -10.29 -10.83 23.68
N GLY A 43 -9.28 -11.07 22.82
CA GLY A 43 -8.11 -11.84 23.13
C GLY A 43 -7.06 -11.06 23.92
N PRO A 44 -6.17 -11.75 24.65
CA PRO A 44 -5.07 -11.13 25.39
C PRO A 44 -4.07 -10.39 24.48
N ALA A 45 -4.13 -10.61 23.16
CA ALA A 45 -3.30 -9.93 22.18
C ALA A 45 -3.80 -8.54 21.77
N HIS A 46 -5.05 -8.18 22.09
CA HIS A 46 -5.69 -6.98 21.58
C HIS A 46 -4.91 -5.69 21.91
N ASP A 47 -4.54 -5.52 23.18
CA ASP A 47 -3.98 -4.27 23.70
C ASP A 47 -2.66 -3.86 23.05
N TRP A 48 -1.80 -4.83 22.71
CA TRP A 48 -0.53 -4.55 22.04
C TRP A 48 -0.64 -4.61 20.51
N MET A 49 -1.64 -5.32 19.95
CA MET A 49 -1.84 -5.40 18.50
C MET A 49 -2.40 -4.10 17.91
N VAL A 50 -3.36 -3.45 18.60
CA VAL A 50 -3.97 -2.17 18.16
C VAL A 50 -2.93 -1.07 17.88
N PRO A 51 -1.99 -0.76 18.79
CA PRO A 51 -1.01 0.28 18.54
C PRO A 51 0.00 -0.08 17.44
N ILE A 52 0.25 -1.36 17.17
CA ILE A 52 1.06 -1.81 16.03
C ILE A 52 0.28 -1.58 14.73
N ALA A 53 -0.96 -2.04 14.67
CA ALA A 53 -1.83 -1.87 13.49
C ALA A 53 -2.01 -0.40 13.13
N ARG A 54 -2.16 0.49 14.11
CA ARG A 54 -2.25 1.94 13.89
C ARG A 54 -0.98 2.54 13.30
N ARG A 55 0.20 2.16 13.83
CA ARG A 55 1.49 2.64 13.29
C ARG A 55 1.72 2.12 11.88
N PHE A 56 1.38 0.86 11.63
CA PHE A 56 1.45 0.29 10.29
C PHE A 56 0.51 1.01 9.31
N GLY A 57 -0.70 1.37 9.73
CA GLY A 57 -1.63 2.17 8.92
C GLY A 57 -1.05 3.53 8.51
N TRP A 58 -0.48 4.28 9.45
CA TRP A 58 0.19 5.55 9.14
C TRP A 58 1.43 5.37 8.25
N ALA A 59 2.25 4.37 8.52
CA ALA A 59 3.42 4.05 7.68
C ALA A 59 3.00 3.67 6.26
N SER A 60 1.88 2.95 6.09
CA SER A 60 1.33 2.56 4.79
C SER A 60 0.83 3.77 4.01
N LEU A 61 0.20 4.74 4.69
CA LEU A 61 -0.23 5.99 4.06
C LEU A 61 0.96 6.83 3.57
N ILE A 62 2.03 6.90 4.36
CA ILE A 62 3.28 7.57 3.97
C ILE A 62 3.91 6.85 2.76
N ALA A 63 3.96 5.51 2.78
CA ALA A 63 4.48 4.72 1.67
C ALA A 63 3.66 4.95 0.38
N LEU A 64 2.33 4.96 0.46
CA LEU A 64 1.47 5.28 -0.69
C LEU A 64 1.72 6.69 -1.23
N GLY A 65 1.83 7.69 -0.35
CA GLY A 65 2.18 9.05 -0.76
C GLY A 65 3.52 9.13 -1.46
N LEU A 66 4.53 8.42 -0.94
CA LEU A 66 5.85 8.34 -1.56
C LEU A 66 5.80 7.64 -2.92
N ALA A 67 5.07 6.53 -3.03
CA ALA A 67 4.88 5.80 -4.29
C ALA A 67 4.18 6.66 -5.35
N LEU A 68 3.18 7.45 -4.96
CA LEU A 68 2.49 8.37 -5.87
C LEU A 68 3.44 9.46 -6.40
N VAL A 69 4.15 10.15 -5.51
CA VAL A 69 5.07 11.24 -5.88
C VAL A 69 6.21 10.73 -6.75
N THR A 70 6.86 9.63 -6.33
CA THR A 70 7.98 9.04 -7.09
C THR A 70 7.51 8.43 -8.41
N GLY A 71 6.34 7.80 -8.44
CA GLY A 71 5.73 7.26 -9.66
C GLY A 71 5.41 8.34 -10.68
N ALA A 72 4.79 9.44 -10.26
CA ALA A 72 4.50 10.58 -11.12
C ALA A 72 5.78 11.27 -11.62
N ALA A 73 6.80 11.41 -10.77
CA ALA A 73 8.10 11.97 -11.16
C ALA A 73 8.78 11.12 -12.25
N MET A 74 8.79 9.79 -12.11
CA MET A 74 9.33 8.88 -13.11
C MET A 74 8.51 8.89 -14.41
N ALA A 75 7.17 8.96 -14.32
CA ALA A 75 6.30 9.07 -15.49
C ALA A 75 6.60 10.34 -16.31
N SER A 76 6.85 11.47 -15.65
CA SER A 76 7.29 12.70 -16.31
C SER A 76 8.68 12.61 -16.90
N HIS A 77 9.60 11.92 -16.24
CA HIS A 77 10.97 11.77 -16.75
C HIS A 77 11.05 10.87 -18.00
N GLN A 78 10.16 9.89 -18.09
CA GLN A 78 10.12 8.90 -19.17
C GLN A 78 9.05 9.19 -20.23
N ASP A 79 8.40 10.37 -20.17
CA ASP A 79 7.33 10.79 -21.08
C ASP A 79 6.13 9.80 -21.21
N LEU A 80 5.84 9.05 -20.14
CA LEU A 80 4.84 7.97 -20.12
C LEU A 80 3.39 8.45 -19.94
N TRP A 81 3.14 9.77 -19.92
CA TRP A 81 1.80 10.32 -19.67
C TRP A 81 0.78 10.01 -20.77
N GLN A 82 1.25 9.75 -21.99
CA GLN A 82 0.38 9.37 -23.11
C GLN A 82 -0.05 7.90 -23.04
N GLU A 83 0.62 7.09 -22.22
CA GLU A 83 0.30 5.67 -22.08
C GLU A 83 -0.96 5.46 -21.25
N THR A 84 -1.94 4.76 -21.81
CA THR A 84 -3.20 4.47 -21.12
C THR A 84 -2.94 3.65 -19.84
N ALA A 85 -1.98 2.72 -19.89
CA ALA A 85 -1.59 1.92 -18.73
C ALA A 85 -1.04 2.78 -17.57
N MET A 86 -0.30 3.86 -17.87
CA MET A 86 0.21 4.77 -16.84
C MET A 86 -0.92 5.53 -16.13
N ASN A 87 -1.87 6.04 -16.91
CA ASN A 87 -3.03 6.75 -16.38
C ASN A 87 -3.91 5.84 -15.50
N ILE A 88 -4.12 4.58 -15.92
CA ILE A 88 -4.81 3.57 -15.12
C ILE A 88 -4.04 3.30 -13.82
N LYS A 89 -2.72 3.08 -13.90
CA LYS A 89 -1.88 2.81 -12.73
C LYS A 89 -1.96 3.95 -11.71
N LEU A 90 -1.83 5.20 -12.14
CA LEU A 90 -1.96 6.37 -11.26
C LEU A 90 -3.36 6.48 -10.65
N GLY A 91 -4.41 6.22 -11.44
CA GLY A 91 -5.78 6.15 -10.95
C GLY A 91 -5.97 5.11 -9.85
N LEU A 92 -5.44 3.91 -10.03
CA LEU A 92 -5.47 2.84 -9.02
C LEU A 92 -4.70 3.25 -7.75
N VAL A 93 -3.54 3.89 -7.86
CA VAL A 93 -2.80 4.39 -6.68
C VAL A 93 -3.62 5.43 -5.91
N VAL A 94 -4.34 6.32 -6.61
CA VAL A 94 -5.25 7.28 -5.96
C VAL A 94 -6.41 6.55 -5.26
N VAL A 95 -6.98 5.52 -5.89
CA VAL A 95 -8.00 4.67 -5.28
C VAL A 95 -7.45 3.98 -4.02
N ALA A 96 -6.24 3.42 -4.06
CA ALA A 96 -5.58 2.82 -2.90
C ALA A 96 -5.46 3.81 -1.73
N ILE A 97 -5.03 5.06 -2.01
CA ILE A 97 -4.94 6.12 -1.01
C ILE A 97 -6.31 6.41 -0.40
N VAL A 98 -7.35 6.57 -1.22
CA VAL A 98 -8.71 6.82 -0.73
C VAL A 98 -9.20 5.65 0.13
N LEU A 99 -9.03 4.41 -0.32
CA LEU A 99 -9.46 3.22 0.44
C LEU A 99 -8.71 3.09 1.76
N VAL A 100 -7.41 3.37 1.80
CA VAL A 100 -6.62 3.36 3.04
C VAL A 100 -7.04 4.49 3.98
N CYS A 101 -7.31 5.69 3.46
CA CYS A 101 -7.86 6.78 4.26
C CYS A 101 -9.23 6.42 4.84
N LEU A 102 -10.13 5.83 4.05
CA LEU A 102 -11.41 5.33 4.55
C LEU A 102 -11.20 4.26 5.63
N HIS A 103 -10.23 3.37 5.46
CA HIS A 103 -9.90 2.32 6.42
C HIS A 103 -9.45 2.91 7.77
N ILE A 104 -8.56 3.90 7.74
CA ILE A 104 -7.97 4.50 8.94
C ILE A 104 -8.95 5.46 9.64
N PHE A 105 -9.64 6.32 8.88
CA PHE A 105 -10.40 7.44 9.45
C PHE A 105 -11.87 7.13 9.65
N VAL A 106 -12.51 6.39 8.74
CA VAL A 106 -13.96 6.19 8.75
C VAL A 106 -14.33 4.88 9.44
N THR A 107 -13.53 3.84 9.27
CA THR A 107 -13.90 2.50 9.69
C THR A 107 -13.45 2.22 11.13
N LYS A 108 -14.38 2.30 12.10
CA LYS A 108 -14.14 1.85 13.48
C LYS A 108 -14.23 0.33 13.57
N GLY A 109 -13.20 -0.37 13.10
CA GLY A 109 -13.10 -1.84 13.22
C GLY A 109 -12.53 -2.54 11.99
N THR A 110 -12.43 -3.88 12.06
CA THR A 110 -11.86 -4.71 10.98
C THR A 110 -12.92 -4.95 9.89
N ASN A 111 -13.02 -4.05 8.92
CA ASN A 111 -13.88 -4.27 7.75
C ASN A 111 -13.15 -5.13 6.70
N ARG A 112 -13.51 -6.42 6.65
CA ARG A 112 -12.91 -7.39 5.73
C ARG A 112 -13.08 -6.99 4.27
N LEU A 113 -14.23 -6.41 3.92
CA LEU A 113 -14.48 -5.98 2.54
C LEU A 113 -13.44 -4.94 2.12
N LEU A 114 -13.19 -3.94 2.96
CA LEU A 114 -12.26 -2.87 2.65
C LEU A 114 -10.81 -3.40 2.57
N GLN A 115 -10.42 -4.33 3.45
CA GLN A 115 -9.10 -4.97 3.37
C GLN A 115 -8.92 -5.78 2.08
N THR A 116 -9.94 -6.56 1.69
CA THR A 116 -9.93 -7.31 0.43
C THR A 116 -9.86 -6.37 -0.76
N LEU A 117 -10.63 -5.27 -0.75
CA LEU A 117 -10.60 -4.27 -1.82
C LEU A 117 -9.23 -3.61 -1.96
N ILE A 118 -8.61 -3.19 -0.86
CA ILE A 118 -7.25 -2.60 -0.90
C ILE A 118 -6.26 -3.64 -1.45
N LEU A 119 -6.35 -4.92 -1.03
CA LEU A 119 -5.46 -5.97 -1.54
C LEU A 119 -5.66 -6.20 -3.06
N LEU A 120 -6.90 -6.31 -3.51
CA LEU A 120 -7.22 -6.50 -4.93
C LEU A 120 -6.74 -5.32 -5.78
N ASP A 121 -6.94 -4.09 -5.29
CA ASP A 121 -6.46 -2.87 -5.93
C ASP A 121 -4.93 -2.86 -6.02
N SER A 122 -4.24 -3.28 -4.95
CA SER A 122 -2.78 -3.40 -4.91
C SER A 122 -2.25 -4.41 -5.94
N LEU A 123 -2.93 -5.55 -6.09
CA LEU A 123 -2.62 -6.55 -7.12
C LEU A 123 -2.88 -6.03 -8.52
N ALA A 124 -3.96 -5.26 -8.72
CA ALA A 124 -4.25 -4.61 -9.99
C ALA A 124 -3.16 -3.60 -10.37
N ILE A 125 -2.65 -2.81 -9.42
CA ILE A 125 -1.52 -1.89 -9.64
C ILE A 125 -0.29 -2.65 -10.16
N VAL A 126 0.06 -3.77 -9.53
CA VAL A 126 1.21 -4.60 -9.95
C VAL A 126 0.98 -5.20 -11.32
N LEU A 127 -0.22 -5.73 -11.59
CA LEU A 127 -0.56 -6.31 -12.89
C LEU A 127 -0.46 -5.26 -14.00
N VAL A 128 -1.06 -4.08 -13.82
CA VAL A 128 -0.96 -2.98 -14.79
C VAL A 128 0.50 -2.54 -14.96
N ALA A 129 1.30 -2.55 -13.89
CA ALA A 129 2.72 -2.23 -13.98
C ALA A 129 3.53 -3.21 -14.84
N THR A 130 3.10 -4.48 -14.99
CA THR A 130 3.77 -5.43 -15.90
C THR A 130 3.47 -5.19 -17.38
N ALA A 131 2.51 -4.31 -17.68
CA ALA A 131 2.13 -3.96 -19.05
C ALA A 131 2.73 -2.62 -19.53
N LEU A 132 3.57 -1.99 -18.71
CA LEU A 132 4.37 -0.78 -19.00
C LEU A 132 5.81 -1.18 -19.27
#